data_AF-A0A0F6QWP1-F1
#
_entry.id   AF-A0A0F6QWP1-F1
#
_cell.length_a   1.000
_cell.length_b   1.000
_cell.length_c   1.000
_cell.angle_alpha   90.00
_cell.angle_beta   90.00
_cell.angle_gamma   90.00
#
_symmetry.space_group_name_H-M   'P 1'
#
loop_
_entity.id
_entity.type
_entity.pdbx_description
1 polymer ?
#
loop_
_entity_poly.entity_id
_entity_poly.type
_entity_poly.pdbx_seq_one_letter_code
_entity_poly.pdbx_strand_id
1 'polypeptide(L)'
;MECLEGTPGPALWSDGSKEFSQYCFDQLGGEEVLEHESNAGCPAAICGYGTDEHGNPNPTSGEIQTMHGCEAGYITDEELCQAVAEKLGDYTP
;
A
#
# COMPACT_ATOMS: atom_id res chain seq x y z
N MET A 1 -2.31 6.00 -31.45
CA MET A 1 -2.30 5.86 -29.99
C MET A 1 -2.42 4.38 -29.69
N GLU A 2 -1.57 3.86 -28.82
CA GLU A 2 -1.48 2.44 -28.48
C GLU A 2 -1.63 2.29 -26.95
N CYS A 3 -2.49 1.38 -26.50
CA CYS A 3 -2.64 1.11 -25.06
C CYS A 3 -1.45 0.29 -24.57
N LEU A 4 -0.82 0.73 -23.48
CA LEU A 4 0.31 0.04 -22.88
C LEU A 4 -0.21 -1.03 -21.92
N GLU A 5 0.24 -2.27 -22.11
CA GLU A 5 -0.15 -3.39 -21.26
C GLU A 5 0.49 -3.31 -19.87
N GLY A 6 -0.16 -3.93 -18.87
CA GLY A 6 0.34 -4.08 -17.50
C GLY A 6 -0.44 -3.29 -16.44
N THR A 7 -0.88 -2.08 -16.75
CA THR A 7 -1.77 -1.29 -15.88
C THR A 7 -2.80 -0.60 -16.76
N PRO A 8 -4.11 -0.63 -16.44
CA PRO A 8 -5.10 0.08 -17.26
C PRO A 8 -4.87 1.59 -17.28
N GLY A 9 -4.97 2.22 -18.45
CA GLY A 9 -4.94 3.69 -18.60
C GLY A 9 -3.78 4.29 -19.40
N PRO A 10 -2.51 3.92 -19.18
CA PRO A 10 -1.38 4.47 -19.93
C PRO A 10 -1.46 4.13 -21.43
N ALA A 11 -1.16 5.13 -22.26
CA ALA A 11 -1.12 5.01 -23.70
C ALA A 11 0.13 5.69 -24.29
N LEU A 12 0.65 5.13 -25.38
CA LEU A 12 1.65 5.75 -26.24
C LEU A 12 0.96 6.56 -27.34
N TRP A 13 1.19 7.87 -27.36
CA TRP A 13 0.62 8.78 -28.34
C TRP A 13 1.49 8.88 -29.59
N SER A 14 0.92 9.41 -30.67
CA SER A 14 1.63 9.53 -31.96
C SER A 14 2.82 10.51 -31.92
N ASP A 15 2.85 11.40 -30.94
CA ASP A 15 3.97 12.30 -30.67
C ASP A 15 5.07 11.64 -29.79
N GLY A 16 4.89 10.37 -29.43
CA GLY A 16 5.81 9.59 -28.59
C GLY A 16 5.63 9.78 -27.08
N SER A 17 4.70 10.64 -26.64
CA SER A 17 4.40 10.82 -25.22
C SER A 17 3.69 9.59 -24.63
N LYS A 18 3.86 9.39 -23.30
CA LYS A 18 3.17 8.35 -22.54
C LYS A 18 2.27 9.03 -21.51
N GLU A 19 0.97 9.03 -21.75
CA GLU A 19 0.00 9.70 -20.88
C GLU A 19 -1.25 8.84 -20.68
N PHE A 20 -2.09 9.24 -19.73
CA PHE A 20 -3.35 8.57 -19.45
C PHE A 20 -4.36 8.74 -20.60
N SER A 21 -5.08 7.66 -20.89
CA SER A 21 -6.19 7.62 -21.82
C SER A 21 -7.35 6.86 -21.17
N GLN A 22 -8.50 7.52 -21.01
CA GLN A 22 -9.71 6.86 -20.50
C GLN A 22 -10.10 5.65 -21.35
N TYR A 23 -9.91 5.74 -22.67
CA TYR A 23 -10.16 4.62 -23.58
C TYR A 23 -9.29 3.40 -23.25
N CYS A 24 -8.00 3.60 -22.98
CA CYS A 24 -7.09 2.52 -22.61
C CYS A 24 -7.33 2.02 -21.19
N PHE A 25 -7.88 2.87 -20.32
CA PHE A 25 -8.34 2.47 -19.00
C PHE A 25 -9.53 1.50 -19.11
N ASP A 26 -10.56 1.89 -19.85
CA ASP A 26 -11.77 1.09 -20.01
C ASP A 26 -11.48 -0.22 -20.76
N GLN A 27 -10.68 -0.17 -21.83
CA GLN A 27 -10.36 -1.34 -22.65
C GLN A 27 -9.55 -2.41 -21.90
N LEU A 28 -8.73 -2.00 -20.92
CA LEU A 28 -7.87 -2.91 -20.16
C LEU A 28 -8.45 -3.30 -18.79
N GLY A 29 -9.75 -3.07 -18.55
CA GLY A 29 -10.42 -3.50 -17.32
C GLY A 29 -10.21 -2.55 -16.13
N GLY A 30 -10.06 -1.26 -16.38
CA GLY A 30 -9.86 -0.27 -15.32
C GLY A 30 -11.01 -0.19 -14.30
N GLU A 31 -12.24 -0.50 -14.71
CA GLU A 31 -13.38 -0.58 -13.79
C GLU A 31 -13.21 -1.70 -12.75
N GLU A 32 -12.71 -2.87 -13.17
CA GLU A 32 -12.41 -3.98 -12.26
C GLU A 32 -11.29 -3.60 -11.28
N VAL A 33 -10.26 -2.89 -11.74
CA VAL A 33 -9.21 -2.36 -10.87
C VAL A 33 -9.81 -1.40 -9.82
N LEU A 34 -10.68 -0.48 -10.20
CA LEU A 34 -11.32 0.43 -9.23
C LEU A 34 -12.19 -0.31 -8.23
N GLU A 35 -12.91 -1.34 -8.67
CA GLU A 35 -13.70 -2.18 -7.78
C GLU A 35 -12.79 -2.88 -6.76
N HIS A 36 -11.70 -3.51 -7.20
CA HIS A 36 -10.72 -4.16 -6.32
C HIS A 36 -10.08 -3.16 -5.35
N GLU A 37 -9.66 -1.99 -5.82
CA GLU A 37 -9.10 -0.92 -4.97
C GLU A 37 -10.13 -0.39 -3.96
N SER A 38 -11.40 -0.28 -4.35
CA SER A 38 -12.48 0.14 -3.45
C SER A 38 -12.81 -0.92 -2.39
N ASN A 39 -12.69 -2.19 -2.76
CA ASN A 39 -12.91 -3.34 -1.88
C ASN A 39 -11.66 -3.76 -1.11
N ALA A 40 -10.51 -3.12 -1.36
CA ALA A 40 -9.25 -3.42 -0.67
C ALA A 40 -9.35 -3.22 0.85
N GLY A 41 -10.34 -2.44 1.32
CA GLY A 41 -10.69 -2.31 2.73
C GLY A 41 -9.63 -1.55 3.51
N CYS A 42 -9.94 -0.28 3.81
CA CYS A 42 -9.09 0.72 4.47
C CYS A 42 -7.65 0.91 3.92
N PRO A 43 -7.14 2.15 3.87
CA PRO A 43 -5.79 2.37 3.37
C PRO A 43 -4.75 1.60 4.18
N ALA A 44 -3.79 0.97 3.51
CA ALA A 44 -2.71 0.26 4.18
C ALA A 44 -1.88 1.17 5.12
N ALA A 45 -1.87 2.48 4.90
CA ALA A 45 -1.25 3.43 5.84
C ALA A 45 -2.00 3.52 7.19
N ILE A 46 -3.28 3.17 7.22
CA ILE A 46 -4.15 3.23 8.40
C ILE A 46 -4.33 1.85 9.02
N CYS A 47 -4.48 0.81 8.18
CA CYS A 47 -4.77 -0.56 8.60
C CYS A 47 -3.65 -1.56 8.36
N GLY A 48 -2.52 -1.16 7.77
CA GLY A 48 -1.57 -2.14 7.25
C GLY A 48 -2.16 -3.04 6.17
N TYR A 49 -1.38 -4.05 5.76
CA TYR A 49 -1.77 -4.98 4.71
C TYR A 49 -2.27 -6.30 5.30
N GLY A 50 -3.56 -6.58 5.14
CA GLY A 50 -4.20 -7.80 5.64
C GLY A 50 -4.45 -7.78 7.15
N THR A 51 -4.92 -8.91 7.68
CA THR A 51 -5.24 -9.08 9.10
C THR A 51 -4.62 -10.36 9.67
N ASP A 52 -4.42 -10.39 10.99
CA ASP A 52 -4.05 -11.60 11.73
C ASP A 52 -5.23 -12.57 11.90
N GLU A 53 -4.99 -13.69 12.60
CA GLU A 53 -6.01 -14.72 12.90
C GLU A 53 -7.18 -14.22 13.75
N HIS A 54 -7.02 -13.08 14.43
CA HIS A 54 -8.03 -12.43 15.27
C HIS A 54 -8.74 -11.28 14.53
N GLY A 55 -8.40 -11.03 13.26
CA GLY A 55 -8.96 -9.94 12.47
C GLY A 55 -8.35 -8.57 12.78
N ASN A 56 -7.26 -8.50 13.57
CA ASN A 56 -6.55 -7.25 13.79
C ASN A 56 -5.75 -6.88 12.54
N PRO A 57 -5.62 -5.59 12.23
CA PRO A 57 -4.83 -5.15 11.09
C PRO A 57 -3.34 -5.46 11.30
N ASN A 58 -2.68 -6.01 10.28
CA ASN A 58 -1.23 -6.27 10.33
C ASN A 58 -0.45 -4.94 10.47
N PRO A 59 0.75 -4.94 11.08
CA PRO A 59 1.54 -3.73 11.19
C PRO A 59 1.99 -3.21 9.82
N THR A 60 2.08 -1.89 9.72
CA THR A 60 2.62 -1.19 8.55
C THR A 60 4.14 -1.34 8.48
N SER A 61 4.71 -1.18 7.28
CA SER A 61 6.17 -1.14 7.11
C SER A 61 6.83 -0.02 7.92
N GLY A 62 6.14 1.10 8.14
CA GLY A 62 6.64 2.21 8.96
C GLY A 62 6.75 1.83 10.44
N GLU A 63 5.78 1.08 10.96
CA GLU A 63 5.79 0.61 12.34
C GLU A 63 6.88 -0.43 12.58
N ILE A 64 7.05 -1.38 11.66
CA ILE A 64 8.14 -2.38 11.73
C ILE A 64 9.51 -1.67 11.72
N GLN A 65 9.71 -0.70 10.83
CA GLN A 65 10.95 0.07 10.79
C GLN A 65 11.18 0.91 12.05
N THR A 66 10.11 1.48 12.60
CA THR A 66 10.18 2.24 13.85
C THR A 66 10.59 1.35 15.01
N MET A 67 9.98 0.16 15.10
CA MET A 67 10.30 -0.86 16.10
C MET A 67 11.78 -1.24 16.03
N HIS A 68 12.29 -1.59 14.84
CA HIS A 68 13.71 -1.88 14.65
C HIS A 68 14.62 -0.71 15.01
N GLY A 69 14.18 0.53 14.77
CA GLY A 69 14.95 1.71 15.15
C GLY A 69 15.02 1.95 16.64
N CYS A 70 13.95 1.63 17.36
CA CYS A 70 13.90 1.62 18.82
C CYS A 70 14.83 0.54 19.40
N GLU A 71 14.75 -0.70 18.88
CA GLU A 71 15.63 -1.81 19.29
C GLU A 71 17.11 -1.51 19.03
N ALA A 72 17.42 -0.90 17.89
CA ALA A 72 18.77 -0.51 17.52
C ALA A 72 19.27 0.75 18.25
N GLY A 73 18.39 1.46 18.97
CA GLY A 73 18.71 2.62 19.80
C GLY A 73 18.97 3.91 19.02
N TYR A 74 18.62 3.99 17.74
CA TYR A 74 18.73 5.24 16.97
C TYR A 74 17.41 6.03 16.92
N ILE A 75 16.28 5.40 17.29
CA ILE A 75 15.05 6.08 17.69
C ILE A 75 14.99 6.00 19.22
N THR A 76 15.01 7.15 19.88
CA THR A 76 15.10 7.25 21.35
C THR A 76 13.88 7.91 21.98
N ASP A 77 12.85 8.17 21.19
CA ASP A 77 11.58 8.71 21.69
C ASP A 77 10.83 7.58 22.43
N GLU A 78 10.81 7.65 23.75
CA GLU A 78 10.24 6.60 24.60
C GLU A 78 8.74 6.40 24.35
N GLU A 79 7.99 7.47 24.11
CA GLU A 79 6.54 7.39 23.86
C GLU A 79 6.26 6.70 22.53
N LEU A 80 6.99 7.07 21.48
CA LEU A 80 6.89 6.42 20.18
C LEU A 80 7.30 4.94 20.25
N CYS A 81 8.40 4.64 20.93
CA CYS A 81 8.90 3.27 21.03
C CYS A 81 7.95 2.36 21.82
N GLN A 82 7.34 2.87 22.90
CA GLN A 82 6.31 2.14 23.64
C GLN A 82 5.06 1.92 22.80
N ALA A 83 4.55 2.96 22.12
CA ALA A 83 3.35 2.86 21.30
C ALA A 83 3.49 1.81 20.19
N VAL A 84 4.64 1.74 19.53
CA VAL A 84 4.90 0.74 18.49
C VAL A 84 5.11 -0.66 19.08
N ALA A 85 5.80 -0.79 20.22
CA ALA A 85 5.99 -2.08 20.87
C ALA A 85 4.66 -2.70 21.36
N GLU A 86 3.77 -1.88 21.92
CA GLU A 86 2.42 -2.32 22.32
C GLU A 86 1.59 -2.79 21.12
N LYS A 87 1.69 -2.08 19.99
CA LYS A 87 0.98 -2.44 18.76
C LYS A 87 1.51 -3.70 18.09
N LEU A 88 2.82 -3.95 18.16
CA LEU A 88 3.49 -5.08 17.50
C LEU A 88 3.73 -6.28 18.44
N GLY A 89 3.31 -6.24 19.70
CA GLY A 89 3.65 -7.25 20.71
C GLY A 89 3.30 -8.70 20.38
N ASP A 90 2.25 -8.92 19.56
CA ASP A 90 1.83 -10.24 19.08
C ASP A 90 2.24 -10.52 17.62
N TYR A 91 2.95 -9.60 16.97
CA TYR A 91 3.37 -9.74 15.58
C TYR A 91 4.53 -10.73 15.47
N THR A 92 4.30 -11.86 14.78
CA THR A 92 5.33 -12.81 14.39
C THR A 92 5.48 -12.76 12.86
N PRO A 93 6.64 -12.35 12.31
CA PRO A 93 6.84 -12.22 10.86
C PRO A 93 6.84 -13.55 10.10
#